data_AF-A0A963JZF4-F1
#
_entry.id   AF-A0A963JZF4-F1
#
_cell.length_a   1.000
_cell.length_b   1.000
_cell.length_c   1.000
_cell.angle_alpha   90.00
_cell.angle_beta   90.00
_cell.angle_gamma   90.00
#
_symmetry.space_group_name_H-M   'P 1'
#
loop_
_entity.id
_entity.type
_entity.pdbx_description
1 polymer ?
#
loop_
_entity_poly.entity_id
_entity_poly.type
_entity_poly.pdbx_seq_one_letter_code
_entity_poly.pdbx_strand_id
1 'polypeptide(L)'
;MATDTTGLRRSLVLPDPADPRLTRAVSGLDHEGRTVETRVIHERPLTLFLNGQEIVTMMTIGDHPDYLAVGYLLNQNMLRPDDRITGIDYDEDLETVVVRTERATDYEEKLKKKVRTSGCAQGTVFGDLMEKFED
;
A
#
# COMPACT_ATOMS: atom_id res chain seq x y z
N MET A 1 20.54 -18.27 -17.47
CA MET A 1 21.33 -17.11 -17.92
C MET A 1 21.46 -16.21 -16.71
N ALA A 2 22.62 -16.20 -16.07
CA ALA A 2 22.85 -15.50 -14.81
C ALA A 2 22.86 -13.98 -15.07
N THR A 3 21.93 -13.25 -14.45
CA THR A 3 21.91 -11.79 -14.51
C THR A 3 22.90 -11.24 -13.49
N ASP A 4 24.02 -10.76 -14.02
CA ASP A 4 25.05 -9.98 -13.35
C ASP A 4 24.44 -8.86 -12.49
N THR A 5 24.76 -8.86 -11.20
CA THR A 5 24.18 -7.98 -10.16
C THR A 5 25.18 -6.94 -9.64
N THR A 6 26.28 -6.70 -10.37
CA THR A 6 27.46 -5.99 -9.83
C THR A 6 27.35 -4.44 -9.81
N GLY A 7 26.16 -3.83 -9.87
CA GLY A 7 26.07 -2.36 -9.91
C GLY A 7 24.78 -1.70 -9.42
N LEU A 8 23.75 -2.46 -9.04
CA LEU A 8 22.55 -1.88 -8.43
C LEU A 8 22.79 -1.77 -6.94
N ARG A 9 22.78 -0.54 -6.40
CA ARG A 9 22.65 -0.28 -4.96
C ARG A 9 21.61 -1.28 -4.42
N ARG A 10 22.03 -2.15 -3.51
CA ARG A 10 21.26 -3.27 -2.97
C ARG A 10 19.87 -2.77 -2.54
N SER A 11 18.87 -2.92 -3.40
CA SER A 11 17.50 -2.51 -3.12
C SER A 11 17.01 -3.41 -1.99
N LEU A 12 16.78 -2.82 -0.83
CA LEU A 12 16.36 -3.55 0.38
C LEU A 12 14.96 -4.15 0.22
N VAL A 13 14.14 -3.60 -0.69
CA VAL A 13 12.80 -4.07 -1.02
C VAL A 13 12.71 -4.24 -2.54
N LEU A 14 12.26 -5.41 -2.99
CA LEU A 14 12.01 -5.75 -4.38
C LEU A 14 10.66 -6.47 -4.46
N PRO A 15 9.90 -6.28 -5.55
CA PRO A 15 8.73 -7.10 -5.76
C PRO A 15 9.13 -8.56 -6.01
N ASP A 16 8.23 -9.50 -5.71
CA ASP A 16 8.37 -10.91 -6.10
C ASP A 16 7.49 -11.23 -7.33
N PRO A 17 8.01 -11.15 -8.57
CA PRO A 17 7.22 -11.40 -9.77
C PRO A 17 6.79 -12.87 -9.91
N ALA A 18 7.36 -13.78 -9.12
CA ALA A 18 7.03 -15.19 -9.13
C ALA A 18 5.87 -15.54 -8.19
N ASP A 19 5.49 -14.62 -7.28
CA ASP A 19 4.37 -14.85 -6.36
C ASP A 19 3.04 -14.91 -7.16
N PRO A 20 2.36 -16.08 -7.17
CA PRO A 20 1.13 -16.27 -7.93
C PRO A 20 -0.04 -15.44 -7.40
N ARG A 21 0.06 -14.83 -6.21
CA ARG A 21 -0.98 -13.97 -5.64
C ARG A 21 -1.03 -12.58 -6.28
N LEU A 22 0.10 -12.11 -6.85
CA LEU A 22 0.22 -10.75 -7.37
C LEU A 22 -0.36 -10.59 -8.78
N THR A 23 -0.51 -11.70 -9.51
CA THR A 23 -1.06 -11.70 -10.87
C THR A 23 -2.03 -12.85 -11.09
N ARG A 24 -3.05 -12.66 -11.92
CA ARG A 24 -3.96 -13.73 -12.35
C ARG A 24 -3.95 -13.90 -13.86
N ALA A 25 -4.09 -15.14 -14.32
CA ALA A 25 -4.32 -15.42 -15.73
C ALA A 25 -5.75 -15.01 -16.12
N VAL A 26 -5.88 -14.26 -17.21
CA VAL A 26 -7.15 -13.84 -17.79
C VAL A 26 -7.12 -14.17 -19.28
N SER A 27 -8.21 -14.78 -19.74
CA SER A 27 -8.44 -15.00 -21.17
C SER A 27 -9.21 -13.81 -21.75
N GLY A 28 -8.80 -13.36 -22.93
CA GLY A 28 -9.44 -12.29 -23.68
C GLY A 28 -9.40 -12.55 -25.19
N LEU A 29 -9.91 -11.58 -25.96
CA LEU A 29 -9.79 -11.55 -27.42
C LEU A 29 -8.87 -10.40 -27.82
N ASP A 30 -7.98 -10.64 -28.77
CA ASP A 30 -7.17 -9.58 -29.38
C ASP A 30 -7.96 -8.80 -30.45
N HIS A 31 -7.31 -7.82 -31.07
CA HIS A 31 -7.91 -6.97 -32.11
C HIS A 31 -8.31 -7.72 -33.39
N GLU A 32 -7.82 -8.95 -33.60
CA GLU A 32 -8.16 -9.83 -34.74
C GLU A 32 -9.23 -10.86 -34.34
N GLY A 33 -9.75 -10.80 -33.11
CA GLY A 33 -10.74 -11.74 -32.59
C GLY A 33 -10.16 -13.10 -32.16
N ARG A 34 -8.83 -13.22 -32.04
CA ARG A 34 -8.19 -14.46 -31.58
C ARG A 34 -8.14 -14.49 -30.06
N THR A 35 -8.31 -15.67 -29.47
CA THR A 35 -8.17 -15.86 -28.03
C THR A 35 -6.72 -15.70 -27.59
N VAL A 36 -6.50 -14.89 -26.56
CA VAL A 36 -5.20 -14.69 -25.92
C VAL A 36 -5.32 -14.90 -24.41
N GLU A 37 -4.31 -15.49 -23.81
CA GLU A 37 -4.17 -15.57 -22.36
C GLU A 37 -3.08 -14.60 -21.93
N THR A 38 -3.36 -13.79 -20.91
CA THR A 38 -2.39 -12.85 -20.34
C THR A 38 -2.46 -12.84 -18.82
N ARG A 39 -1.34 -12.54 -18.17
CA ARG A 39 -1.30 -12.31 -16.73
C ARG A 39 -1.52 -10.83 -16.46
N VAL A 40 -2.53 -10.53 -15.66
CA VAL A 40 -2.83 -9.16 -15.22
C VAL A 40 -2.57 -9.04 -13.73
N ILE A 41 -2.21 -7.84 -13.30
CA ILE A 41 -2.05 -7.51 -11.87
C ILE A 41 -3.38 -7.75 -11.16
N HIS A 42 -3.32 -8.43 -10.02
CA HIS A 42 -4.48 -8.71 -9.20
C HIS A 42 -4.53 -7.73 -8.02
N GLU A 43 -5.31 -6.66 -8.18
CA GLU A 43 -5.52 -5.69 -7.10
C GLU A 43 -6.55 -6.21 -6.08
N ARG A 44 -6.23 -6.05 -4.80
CA ARG A 44 -7.06 -6.45 -3.66
C ARG A 44 -7.19 -5.27 -2.69
N PRO A 45 -8.34 -5.09 -2.03
CA PRO A 45 -8.46 -4.11 -0.97
C PRO A 45 -7.49 -4.47 0.16
N LEU A 46 -6.90 -3.46 0.81
CA LEU A 46 -6.10 -3.60 2.02
C LEU A 46 -6.57 -2.52 3.00
N THR A 47 -7.12 -2.93 4.14
CA THR A 47 -7.57 -2.02 5.20
C THR A 47 -6.46 -1.81 6.22
N LEU A 48 -6.07 -0.56 6.42
CA LEU A 48 -5.01 -0.16 7.35
C LEU A 48 -5.60 0.37 8.65
N PHE A 49 -5.18 -0.21 9.78
CA PHE A 49 -5.46 0.28 11.12
C PHE A 49 -4.18 0.80 11.79
N LEU A 50 -4.32 1.88 12.56
CA LEU A 50 -3.29 2.37 13.48
C LEU A 50 -3.89 2.43 14.89
N ASN A 51 -3.30 1.70 15.84
CA ASN A 51 -3.75 1.64 17.23
C ASN A 51 -5.27 1.33 17.40
N GLY A 52 -5.83 0.50 16.51
CA GLY A 52 -7.24 0.10 16.53
C GLY A 52 -8.21 1.06 15.83
N GLN A 53 -7.72 2.18 15.27
CA GLN A 53 -8.52 3.08 14.45
C GLN A 53 -8.32 2.75 12.96
N GLU A 54 -9.42 2.58 12.21
CA GLU A 54 -9.37 2.42 10.76
C GLU A 54 -8.91 3.73 10.11
N ILE A 55 -7.88 3.65 9.27
CA ILE A 55 -7.27 4.82 8.63
C ILE A 55 -7.73 4.94 7.18
N VAL A 56 -7.64 3.86 6.42
CA VAL A 56 -7.98 3.83 4.99
C VAL A 56 -8.13 2.39 4.52
N THR A 57 -8.98 2.18 3.52
CA THR A 57 -8.96 0.99 2.67
C THR A 57 -8.47 1.38 1.28
N MET A 58 -7.40 0.74 0.81
CA MET A 58 -6.76 1.03 -0.48
C MET A 58 -6.74 -0.20 -1.39
N MET A 59 -6.80 -0.01 -2.70
CA MET A 59 -6.54 -1.11 -3.65
C MET A 59 -5.03 -1.27 -3.83
N THR A 60 -4.52 -2.49 -3.65
CA THR A 60 -3.08 -2.78 -3.67
C THR A 60 -2.79 -4.11 -4.36
N ILE A 61 -1.54 -4.32 -4.76
CA ILE A 61 -1.08 -5.62 -5.29
C ILE A 61 -0.94 -6.66 -4.17
N GLY A 62 -0.79 -6.22 -2.91
CA GLY A 62 -0.68 -7.10 -1.74
C GLY A 62 0.66 -7.83 -1.61
N ASP A 63 1.74 -7.26 -2.16
CA ASP A 63 3.10 -7.84 -2.12
C ASP A 63 3.76 -7.66 -0.73
N HIS A 64 3.85 -6.40 -0.29
CA HIS A 64 4.47 -6.01 0.99
C HIS A 64 3.49 -5.18 1.85
N PRO A 65 2.43 -5.78 2.42
CA PRO A 65 1.38 -5.03 3.12
C PRO A 65 1.88 -4.32 4.39
N ASP A 66 2.85 -4.90 5.09
CA ASP A 66 3.50 -4.34 6.28
C ASP A 66 4.34 -3.10 5.96
N TYR A 67 5.21 -3.16 4.94
CA TYR A 67 6.00 -2.02 4.50
C TYR A 67 5.13 -0.92 3.90
N LEU A 68 4.09 -1.29 3.14
CA LEU A 68 3.12 -0.34 2.61
C LEU A 68 2.39 0.40 3.72
N ALA A 69 1.95 -0.30 4.77
CA ALA A 69 1.30 0.30 5.93
C ALA A 69 2.17 1.35 6.60
N VAL A 70 3.42 1.00 6.94
CA VAL A 70 4.36 1.92 7.59
C VAL A 70 4.69 3.10 6.68
N GLY A 71 4.98 2.85 5.40
CA GLY A 71 5.27 3.88 4.41
C GLY A 71 4.09 4.84 4.23
N TYR A 72 2.86 4.33 4.19
CA TYR A 72 1.66 5.14 4.12
C TYR A 72 1.53 6.05 5.35
N LEU A 73 1.64 5.50 6.56
CA LEU A 73 1.49 6.28 7.79
C LEU A 73 2.57 7.36 7.93
N LEU A 74 3.82 7.06 7.54
CA LEU A 74 4.90 8.06 7.50
C LEU A 74 4.60 9.17 6.48
N ASN A 75 4.17 8.79 5.27
CA ASN A 75 3.83 9.75 4.22
C ASN A 75 2.62 10.62 4.60
N GLN A 76 1.73 10.09 5.41
CA GLN A 76 0.59 10.83 5.97
C GLN A 76 0.90 11.49 7.30
N ASN A 77 2.17 11.56 7.74
CA ASN A 77 2.59 12.15 9.02
C ASN A 77 1.75 11.65 10.23
N MET A 78 1.31 10.40 10.18
CA MET A 78 0.62 9.67 11.26
C MET A 78 1.60 8.83 12.09
N LEU A 79 2.82 8.64 11.58
CA LEU A 79 3.98 8.20 12.32
C LEU A 79 5.04 9.30 12.26
N ARG A 80 5.59 9.65 13.42
CA ARG A 80 6.74 10.54 13.56
C ARG A 80 8.04 9.73 13.57
N PRO A 81 9.19 10.34 13.27
CA PRO A 81 10.49 9.64 13.27
C PRO A 81 10.86 9.00 14.62
N ASP A 82 10.33 9.53 15.73
CA ASP A 82 10.55 9.06 17.10
C ASP A 82 9.45 8.09 17.58
N ASP A 83 8.40 7.84 16.79
CA ASP A 83 7.37 6.88 17.18
C ASP A 83 7.91 5.45 17.16
N ARG A 84 7.73 4.74 18.26
CA ARG A 84 8.09 3.34 18.41
C ARG A 84 6.94 2.44 18.00
N ILE A 85 7.12 1.69 16.91
CA ILE A 85 6.21 0.62 16.48
C ILE A 85 6.39 -0.58 17.41
N THR A 86 5.30 -1.02 18.03
CA THR A 86 5.26 -2.17 18.95
C THR A 86 4.84 -3.46 18.26
N GLY A 87 4.18 -3.36 17.10
CA GLY A 87 3.83 -4.53 16.29
C GLY A 87 3.16 -4.14 14.97
N ILE A 88 3.25 -5.04 14.00
CA ILE A 88 2.55 -4.97 12.72
C ILE A 88 2.02 -6.37 12.46
N ASP A 89 0.70 -6.51 12.34
CA ASP A 89 0.06 -7.78 11.98
C ASP A 89 -0.66 -7.61 10.64
N TYR A 90 -0.45 -8.53 9.71
CA TYR A 90 -1.24 -8.64 8.49
C TYR A 90 -2.06 -9.93 8.55
N ASP A 91 -3.36 -9.79 8.26
CA ASP A 91 -4.31 -10.88 8.13
C ASP A 91 -4.73 -10.97 6.67
N GLU A 92 -4.38 -12.08 6.01
CA GLU A 92 -4.64 -12.30 4.58
C GLU A 92 -6.12 -12.57 4.29
N ASP A 93 -6.86 -13.19 5.23
CA ASP A 93 -8.27 -13.51 5.05
C ASP A 93 -9.14 -12.25 5.17
N LEU A 94 -8.78 -11.36 6.10
CA LEU A 94 -9.44 -10.07 6.30
C LEU A 94 -8.89 -8.95 5.42
N GLU A 95 -7.81 -9.22 4.69
CA GLU A 95 -7.03 -8.23 3.94
C GLU A 95 -6.77 -6.95 4.75
N THR A 96 -6.30 -7.15 5.98
CA THR A 96 -6.19 -6.11 6.99
C THR A 96 -4.79 -6.07 7.55
N VAL A 97 -4.22 -4.86 7.66
CA VAL A 97 -2.94 -4.62 8.31
C VAL A 97 -3.12 -3.69 9.51
N VAL A 98 -2.65 -4.14 10.68
CA VAL A 98 -2.77 -3.42 11.95
C VAL A 98 -1.39 -3.00 12.42
N VAL A 99 -1.13 -1.70 12.43
CA VAL A 99 0.08 -1.11 13.00
C VAL A 99 -0.21 -0.65 14.43
N ARG A 100 0.66 -1.01 15.37
CA ARG A 100 0.59 -0.58 16.77
C ARG A 100 1.84 0.20 17.15
N THR A 101 1.65 1.24 17.95
CA THR A 101 2.71 2.12 18.43
C THR A 101 2.54 2.40 19.92
N GLU A 102 3.60 2.85 20.59
CA GLU A 102 3.51 3.27 22.00
C GLU A 102 2.68 4.55 22.16
N ARG A 103 2.73 5.46 21.17
CA ARG A 103 1.95 6.69 21.18
C ARG A 103 0.56 6.48 20.58
N ALA A 104 -0.46 6.47 21.42
CA ALA A 104 -1.83 6.65 20.95
C ALA A 104 -2.07 8.10 20.51
N THR A 105 -2.66 8.30 19.33
CA THR A 105 -3.07 9.62 18.83
C THR A 105 -4.45 9.47 18.21
N ASP A 106 -5.31 10.47 18.37
CA ASP A 106 -6.61 10.53 17.71
C ASP A 106 -6.47 11.27 16.37
N TYR A 107 -6.74 10.57 15.27
CA TYR A 107 -6.67 11.11 13.91
C TYR A 107 -8.04 11.46 13.31
N GLU A 108 -9.10 11.52 14.11
CA GLU A 108 -10.46 11.81 13.65
C GLU A 108 -10.57 13.08 12.80
N GLU A 109 -9.95 14.18 13.22
CA GLU A 109 -9.98 15.44 12.45
C GLU A 109 -9.25 15.31 11.09
N LYS A 110 -8.17 14.53 11.06
CA LYS A 110 -7.38 14.26 9.86
C LYS A 110 -8.12 13.34 8.89
N LEU A 111 -8.87 12.38 9.41
CA LEU A 111 -9.71 11.46 8.64
C LEU A 111 -10.96 12.16 8.08
N LYS A 112 -11.58 13.07 8.84
CA LYS A 112 -12.74 13.86 8.39
C LYS A 112 -12.44 14.72 7.17
N LYS A 113 -11.23 15.27 7.07
CA LYS A 113 -10.77 16.07 5.91
C LYS A 113 -10.59 15.23 4.63
N LYS A 114 -10.53 13.89 4.73
CA LYS A 114 -10.32 12.97 3.59
C LYS A 114 -11.61 12.42 2.98
N VAL A 115 -12.78 12.69 3.57
CA VAL A 115 -14.03 12.07 3.13
C VAL A 115 -14.56 12.72 1.84
N ARG A 116 -14.58 11.91 0.77
CA ARG A 116 -15.33 11.98 -0.51
C ARG A 116 -14.63 12.61 -1.73
N THR A 117 -13.98 11.75 -2.52
CA THR A 117 -14.12 11.78 -3.99
C THR A 117 -14.46 10.37 -4.48
N SER A 118 -15.46 10.26 -5.36
CA SER A 118 -16.08 9.01 -5.83
C SER A 118 -15.40 8.43 -7.09
N GLY A 119 -14.08 8.58 -7.24
CA GLY A 119 -13.38 8.28 -8.50
C GLY A 119 -12.27 7.24 -8.35
N CYS A 120 -12.17 6.30 -9.29
CA CYS A 120 -11.11 5.29 -9.41
C CYS A 120 -9.69 5.86 -9.64
N ALA A 121 -9.50 7.18 -9.69
CA ALA A 121 -8.22 7.79 -10.07
C ALA A 121 -8.08 9.27 -9.62
N GLN A 122 -8.53 9.64 -8.42
CA GLN A 122 -8.27 11.00 -7.92
C GLN A 122 -7.26 10.93 -6.79
N GLY A 123 -6.04 11.42 -7.09
CA GLY A 123 -4.83 11.24 -6.29
C GLY A 123 -5.06 11.46 -4.80
N THR A 124 -4.40 10.61 -4.01
CA THR A 124 -4.08 10.86 -2.60
C THR A 124 -3.77 12.34 -2.45
N VAL A 125 -4.72 13.11 -1.95
CA VAL A 125 -4.49 14.52 -1.66
C VAL A 125 -3.37 14.53 -0.63
N PHE A 126 -2.21 14.97 -1.08
CA PHE A 126 -0.95 15.14 -0.36
C PHE A 126 -1.09 16.25 0.69
N GLY A 127 -2.13 16.20 1.53
CA GLY A 127 -2.48 17.25 2.48
C GLY A 127 -1.33 17.59 3.43
N ASP A 128 -0.60 16.57 3.87
CA ASP A 128 0.51 16.75 4.81
C ASP A 128 1.88 16.92 4.14
N LEU A 129 2.01 16.58 2.85
CA LEU A 129 3.26 16.79 2.14
C LEU A 129 3.48 18.29 1.88
N MET A 130 2.39 19.05 1.75
CA MET A 130 2.42 20.53 1.66
C MET A 130 2.73 21.20 2.99
N GLU A 131 2.22 20.69 4.13
CA GLU A 131 2.54 21.26 5.46
C GLU A 131 4.04 21.21 5.79
N LYS A 132 4.79 20.25 5.23
CA LYS A 132 6.22 20.09 5.49
C LYS A 132 7.12 21.08 4.72
N PHE A 133 6.59 21.82 3.75
CA PHE A 133 7.36 22.80 2.98
C PHE A 133 7.23 24.23 3.50
N GLU A 134 6.56 24.44 4.64
CA GLU A 134 6.37 25.75 5.25
C GLU A 134 7.35 26.07 6.41
N ASP A 135 8.36 25.23 6.65
CA ASP A 135 9.48 25.50 7.60
C ASP A 135 10.86 25.46 6.91
#